data_AF-A0A959W6R4-F1
#
_entry.id   AF-A0A959W6R4-F1
#
_cell.length_a   1.000
_cell.length_b   1.000
_cell.length_c   1.000
_cell.angle_alpha   90.00
_cell.angle_beta   90.00
_cell.angle_gamma   90.00
#
_symmetry.space_group_name_H-M   'P 1'
#
loop_
_entity.id
_entity.type
_entity.pdbx_description
1 polymer ?
#
loop_
_entity_poly.entity_id
_entity_poly.type
_entity_poly.pdbx_seq_one_letter_code
_entity_poly.pdbx_strand_id
1 'polypeptide(L)'
;MGQHFLKPLFDRVVIKELEPDRMRNSGLVVPPGTSEPPPQHGIVLAVGQGIDWWEAAGVRMPVRPGDHVVFPAQAGNWVEVDEERLLVCRVTELLGVLENARDPETPELGGEVRD
;
A
#
# COMPACT_ATOMS: atom_id res chain seq x y z
N MET A 1 0.16 -30.47 -1.43
CA MET A 1 0.17 -29.39 -2.43
C MET A 1 0.98 -28.25 -1.85
N GLY A 2 1.95 -27.71 -2.60
CA GLY A 2 2.73 -26.57 -2.15
C GLY A 2 1.89 -25.30 -2.27
N GLN A 3 1.99 -24.42 -1.29
CA GLN A 3 1.45 -23.06 -1.38
C GLN A 3 2.30 -22.28 -2.40
N HIS A 4 1.68 -21.72 -3.42
CA HIS A 4 2.32 -20.86 -4.40
C HIS A 4 2.45 -19.44 -3.83
N PHE A 5 3.65 -18.90 -3.89
CA PHE A 5 3.93 -17.51 -3.53
C PHE A 5 4.12 -16.69 -4.80
N LEU A 6 3.37 -15.59 -4.94
CA LEU A 6 3.54 -14.67 -6.05
C LEU A 6 4.74 -13.75 -5.79
N LYS A 7 5.85 -14.01 -6.47
CA LYS A 7 7.03 -13.14 -6.44
C LYS A 7 6.87 -11.97 -7.43
N PRO A 8 6.73 -10.71 -6.97
CA PRO A 8 6.65 -9.56 -7.86
C PRO A 8 7.98 -9.26 -8.54
N LEU A 9 7.93 -8.71 -9.76
CA LEU A 9 9.10 -8.31 -10.55
C LEU A 9 9.27 -6.79 -10.57
N PHE A 10 10.53 -6.35 -10.60
CA PHE A 10 10.93 -4.94 -10.66
C PHE A 10 10.40 -4.14 -9.46
N ASP A 11 9.72 -3.02 -9.73
CA ASP A 11 9.13 -2.12 -8.74
C ASP A 11 7.69 -2.48 -8.36
N ARG A 12 7.27 -3.73 -8.63
CA ARG A 12 5.92 -4.21 -8.29
C ARG A 12 5.83 -4.65 -6.83
N VAL A 13 4.63 -4.57 -6.29
CA VAL A 13 4.25 -5.03 -4.97
C VAL A 13 3.02 -5.93 -5.06
N VAL A 14 2.90 -6.88 -4.14
CA VAL A 14 1.72 -7.75 -3.98
C VAL A 14 1.02 -7.36 -2.70
N ILE A 15 -0.28 -7.11 -2.77
CA ILE A 15 -1.09 -6.61 -1.66
C ILE A 15 -2.31 -7.49 -1.48
N LYS A 16 -2.64 -7.79 -0.22
CA LYS A 16 -3.93 -8.36 0.18
C LYS A 16 -4.86 -7.22 0.60
N GLU A 17 -5.96 -7.05 -0.13
CA GLU A 17 -6.98 -6.06 0.20
C GLU A 17 -7.60 -6.35 1.58
N LEU A 18 -7.81 -5.30 2.36
CA LEU A 18 -8.58 -5.39 3.60
C LEU A 18 -10.01 -4.90 3.36
N GLU A 19 -10.95 -5.48 4.11
CA GLU A 19 -12.37 -5.09 3.97
C GLU A 19 -12.60 -3.61 4.33
N PRO A 20 -13.55 -2.94 3.64
CA PRO A 20 -13.83 -1.51 3.80
C PRO A 20 -14.13 -1.05 5.24
N ASP A 21 -14.68 -1.92 6.07
CA ASP A 21 -14.99 -1.59 7.48
C ASP A 21 -13.72 -1.31 8.29
N ARG A 22 -12.58 -1.88 7.90
CA ARG A 22 -11.28 -1.56 8.53
C ARG A 22 -10.79 -0.16 8.18
N MET A 23 -11.22 0.40 7.05
CA MET A 23 -10.83 1.74 6.59
C MET A 23 -11.41 2.83 7.49
N ARG A 24 -12.65 2.63 7.95
CA ARG A 24 -13.30 3.53 8.93
C ARG A 24 -12.57 3.53 10.27
N ASN A 25 -12.09 2.36 10.70
CA ASN A 25 -11.35 2.21 11.96
C ASN A 25 -9.90 2.73 11.87
N SER A 26 -9.33 2.87 10.68
CA SER A 26 -8.00 3.45 10.47
C SER A 26 -7.99 4.98 10.37
N GLY A 27 -9.15 5.65 10.55
CA GLY A 27 -9.26 7.10 10.44
C GLY A 27 -9.29 7.64 9.00
N LEU A 28 -9.32 6.75 7.99
CA LEU A 28 -9.50 7.13 6.59
C LEU A 28 -11.00 7.37 6.33
N VAL A 29 -11.39 8.64 6.31
CA VAL A 29 -12.77 9.04 5.97
C VAL A 29 -12.80 9.54 4.54
N VAL A 30 -13.62 8.91 3.71
CA VAL A 30 -13.90 9.38 2.35
C VAL A 30 -14.77 10.64 2.42
N PRO A 31 -14.35 11.77 1.83
CA PRO A 31 -15.17 12.98 1.79
C PRO A 31 -16.50 12.72 1.06
N PRO A 32 -17.63 13.26 1.56
CA PRO A 32 -18.90 13.14 0.87
C PRO A 32 -18.87 13.91 -0.47
N GLY A 33 -19.54 13.37 -1.50
CA GLY A 33 -19.77 14.07 -2.78
C GLY A 33 -18.80 13.75 -3.92
N THR A 34 -17.85 12.84 -3.74
CA THR A 34 -16.95 12.39 -4.81
C THR A 34 -17.59 11.30 -5.66
N SER A 35 -17.58 11.47 -6.99
CA SER A 35 -18.06 10.45 -7.95
C SER A 35 -17.02 9.37 -8.27
N GLU A 36 -15.76 9.60 -7.91
CA GLU A 36 -14.69 8.62 -8.03
C GLU A 36 -14.78 7.56 -6.91
N PRO A 37 -14.50 6.29 -7.20
CA PRO A 37 -14.39 5.26 -6.18
C PRO A 37 -13.38 5.65 -5.10
N PRO A 38 -13.68 5.41 -3.82
CA PRO A 38 -12.76 5.74 -2.75
C PRO A 38 -11.45 4.96 -2.88
N PRO A 39 -10.31 5.51 -2.40
CA PRO A 39 -9.08 4.75 -2.27
C PRO A 39 -9.32 3.48 -1.46
N GLN A 40 -8.58 2.43 -1.81
CA GLN A 40 -8.58 1.15 -1.13
C GLN A 40 -7.33 1.04 -0.25
N HIS A 41 -7.32 0.02 0.61
CA HIS A 41 -6.21 -0.22 1.51
C HIS A 41 -5.99 -1.70 1.76
N GLY A 42 -4.76 -2.08 2.13
CA GLY A 42 -4.38 -3.48 2.24
C GLY A 42 -3.02 -3.68 2.91
N ILE A 43 -2.65 -4.94 3.09
CA ILE A 43 -1.34 -5.32 3.64
C ILE A 43 -0.42 -5.77 2.53
N VAL A 44 0.81 -5.23 2.50
CA VAL A 44 1.86 -5.68 1.58
C VAL A 44 2.28 -7.11 1.96
N LEU A 45 2.16 -8.03 1.01
CA LEU A 45 2.64 -9.41 1.16
C LEU A 45 4.06 -9.60 0.61
N ALA A 46 4.39 -8.90 -0.48
CA ALA A 46 5.66 -9.04 -1.17
C ALA A 46 6.06 -7.76 -1.90
N VAL A 47 7.37 -7.51 -1.99
CA VAL A 47 7.95 -6.41 -2.76
C VAL A 47 8.96 -6.94 -3.76
N GLY A 48 9.00 -6.34 -4.94
CA GLY A 48 9.99 -6.68 -5.96
C GLY A 48 11.37 -6.17 -5.58
N GLN A 49 12.36 -6.51 -6.39
CA GLN A 49 13.76 -6.11 -6.17
C GLN A 49 14.04 -4.62 -6.43
N GLY A 50 13.06 -3.87 -6.95
CA GLY A 50 13.25 -2.53 -7.46
C GLY A 50 13.70 -2.53 -8.94
N ILE A 51 14.02 -1.36 -9.45
CA ILE A 51 14.52 -1.17 -10.82
C ILE A 51 16.05 -1.21 -10.78
N ASP A 52 16.71 -1.77 -11.79
CA ASP A 52 18.17 -1.98 -11.79
C ASP A 52 18.99 -0.73 -11.45
N TRP A 53 18.55 0.46 -11.91
CA TRP A 53 19.27 1.71 -11.63
C TRP A 53 19.03 2.27 -10.21
N TRP A 54 18.01 1.78 -9.48
CA TRP A 54 17.73 2.22 -8.11
C TRP A 54 18.87 1.87 -7.16
N GLU A 55 19.45 0.67 -7.31
CA GLU A 55 20.57 0.25 -6.47
C GLU A 55 21.78 1.18 -6.65
N ALA A 56 22.13 1.51 -7.90
CA ALA A 56 23.21 2.45 -8.21
C ALA A 56 22.92 3.87 -7.69
N ALA A 57 21.64 4.25 -7.58
CA ALA A 57 21.20 5.53 -7.02
C ALA A 57 20.96 5.49 -5.49
N GLY A 58 21.19 4.35 -4.83
CA GLY A 58 20.91 4.18 -3.40
C GLY A 58 19.43 4.17 -3.02
N VAL A 59 18.53 4.03 -4.00
CA VAL A 59 17.08 3.98 -3.80
C VAL A 59 16.66 2.56 -3.43
N ARG A 60 15.82 2.42 -2.40
CA ARG A 60 15.22 1.16 -1.97
C ARG A 60 13.71 1.19 -2.21
N MET A 61 13.08 0.01 -2.20
CA MET A 61 11.62 -0.06 -2.15
C MET A 61 11.11 0.73 -0.94
N PRO A 62 10.18 1.69 -1.11
CA PRO A 62 9.68 2.54 -0.03
C PRO A 62 8.67 1.84 0.90
N VAL A 63 8.42 0.54 0.67
CA VAL A 63 7.51 -0.29 1.46
C VAL A 63 8.15 -1.66 1.68
N ARG A 64 7.67 -2.40 2.68
CA ARG A 64 8.09 -3.75 3.04
C ARG A 64 6.88 -4.65 3.34
N PRO A 65 7.05 -5.99 3.31
CA PRO A 65 6.01 -6.90 3.77
C PRO A 65 5.52 -6.56 5.18
N GLY A 66 4.20 -6.55 5.36
CA GLY A 66 3.53 -6.18 6.61
C GLY A 66 3.06 -4.72 6.67
N ASP A 67 3.55 -3.83 5.81
CA ASP A 67 3.09 -2.45 5.79
C ASP A 67 1.61 -2.37 5.39
N HIS A 68 0.85 -1.50 6.08
CA HIS A 68 -0.52 -1.17 5.74
C HIS A 68 -0.51 -0.01 4.74
N VAL A 69 -0.90 -0.26 3.50
CA VAL A 69 -0.80 0.73 2.41
C VAL A 69 -2.18 1.16 1.91
N VAL A 70 -2.23 2.38 1.38
CA VAL A 70 -3.39 2.96 0.68
C VAL A 70 -3.07 3.10 -0.80
N PHE A 71 -4.03 2.80 -1.67
CA PHE A 71 -3.86 2.85 -3.12
C PHE A 71 -5.19 3.25 -3.80
N PRO A 72 -5.15 3.84 -5.01
CA PRO A 72 -6.38 4.10 -5.78
C PRO A 72 -7.13 2.80 -6.09
N ALA A 73 -8.46 2.84 -6.18
CA ALA A 73 -9.27 1.66 -6.48
C ALA A 73 -8.95 1.03 -7.86
N GLN A 74 -8.38 1.82 -8.77
CA GLN A 74 -7.99 1.45 -10.12
C GLN A 74 -6.50 1.05 -10.23
N ALA A 75 -5.78 0.94 -9.10
CA ALA A 75 -4.37 0.57 -9.11
C ALA A 75 -4.16 -0.86 -9.62
N GLY A 76 -3.11 -1.06 -10.41
CA GLY A 76 -2.59 -2.37 -10.77
C GLY A 76 -3.60 -3.34 -11.40
N ASN A 77 -3.40 -4.63 -11.13
CA ASN A 77 -4.22 -5.72 -11.64
C ASN A 77 -4.54 -6.72 -10.53
N TRP A 78 -5.74 -7.27 -10.56
CA TRP A 78 -6.17 -8.35 -9.67
C TRP A 78 -5.79 -9.71 -10.25
N VAL A 79 -5.21 -10.55 -9.41
CA VAL A 79 -4.87 -11.94 -9.74
C VAL A 79 -5.36 -12.86 -8.62
N GLU A 80 -5.62 -14.11 -8.96
CA GLU A 80 -6.01 -15.14 -8.01
C GLU A 80 -4.89 -16.19 -7.93
N VAL A 81 -4.39 -16.42 -6.71
CA VAL A 81 -3.34 -17.40 -6.43
C VAL A 81 -3.78 -18.24 -5.26
N ASP A 82 -3.92 -19.55 -5.45
CA ASP A 82 -4.40 -20.49 -4.43
C ASP A 82 -5.67 -20.00 -3.71
N GLU A 83 -6.69 -19.56 -4.48
CA GLU A 83 -7.98 -19.03 -3.98
C GLU A 83 -7.88 -17.70 -3.21
N GLU A 84 -6.70 -17.06 -3.17
CA GLU A 84 -6.53 -15.70 -2.65
C GLU A 84 -6.53 -14.66 -3.78
N ARG A 85 -7.44 -13.68 -3.67
CA ARG A 85 -7.46 -12.50 -4.55
C ARG A 85 -6.42 -11.49 -4.08
N LEU A 86 -5.43 -11.23 -4.93
CA LEU A 86 -4.29 -10.37 -4.67
C LEU A 86 -4.25 -9.20 -5.66
N LEU A 87 -3.86 -8.02 -5.18
CA LEU A 87 -3.55 -6.89 -6.02
C LEU A 87 -2.05 -6.90 -6.35
N VAL A 88 -1.71 -6.73 -7.63
CA VAL A 88 -0.35 -6.49 -8.10
C VAL A 88 -0.28 -5.12 -8.76
N CYS A 89 0.43 -4.19 -8.15
CA CYS A 89 0.61 -2.83 -8.68
C CYS A 89 2.08 -2.41 -8.62
N ARG A 90 2.44 -1.30 -9.28
CA ARG A 90 3.74 -0.65 -9.07
C ARG A 90 3.74 0.07 -7.73
N VAL A 91 4.90 0.16 -7.11
CA VAL A 91 5.06 0.89 -5.84
C VAL A 91 4.77 2.38 -5.99
N THR A 92 4.94 2.94 -7.19
CA THR A 92 4.62 4.34 -7.50
C THR A 92 3.11 4.62 -7.58
N GLU A 93 2.26 3.59 -7.58
CA GLU A 93 0.79 3.73 -7.52
C GLU A 93 0.27 3.80 -6.08
N LEU A 94 1.11 3.52 -5.08
CA LEU A 94 0.73 3.62 -3.67
C LEU A 94 0.63 5.10 -3.25
N LEU A 95 -0.43 5.43 -2.51
CA LEU A 95 -0.64 6.78 -1.97
C LEU A 95 0.14 7.01 -0.68
N GLY A 96 0.37 5.95 0.10
CA GLY A 96 1.14 6.03 1.33
C GLY A 96 1.04 4.76 2.18
N VAL A 97 1.85 4.73 3.24
CA VAL A 97 1.78 3.75 4.33
C VAL A 97 1.02 4.39 5.49
N LEU A 98 0.06 3.66 6.08
CA LEU A 98 -0.63 4.06 7.30
C LEU A 98 0.25 3.73 8.50
N GLU A 99 0.77 4.79 9.13
CA GLU A 99 1.47 4.71 10.40
C GLU A 99 0.53 5.08 11.56
N ASN A 100 0.69 4.43 12.71
CA ASN A 100 -0.06 4.82 13.91
C ASN A 100 0.59 6.09 14.50
N ALA A 101 -0.16 7.18 14.61
CA ALA A 101 0.31 8.44 15.21
C ALA A 101 0.72 8.37 16.70
N ARG A 102 0.69 7.18 17.32
CA ARG A 102 1.20 6.92 18.68
C ARG A 102 2.59 6.27 18.69
N ASP A 103 3.13 5.93 17.51
CA ASP A 103 4.51 5.48 17.41
C ASP A 103 5.42 6.70 17.65
N PRO A 104 6.34 6.64 18.63
CA PRO A 104 7.20 7.79 18.97
C PRO A 104 8.16 8.21 17.86
N GLU A 105 8.29 7.41 16.79
CA GLU A 105 9.10 7.71 15.60
C GLU A 105 8.30 8.39 14.48
N THR A 106 6.97 8.47 14.56
CA THR A 106 6.15 9.14 13.54
C THR A 106 6.33 10.66 13.63
N PRO A 107 6.71 11.36 12.54
CA PRO A 107 6.75 12.82 12.53
C PRO A 107 5.37 13.37 12.89
N GLU A 108 5.28 14.21 13.92
CA GLU A 108 4.00 14.79 14.35
C GLU A 108 3.35 15.54 13.19
N LEU A 109 2.21 15.04 12.72
CA LEU A 109 1.34 15.73 11.78
C LEU A 109 0.64 16.88 12.51
N GLY A 110 1.31 18.04 12.61
CA GLY A 110 0.68 19.28 13.06
C GLY A 110 1.52 20.10 14.03
N GLY A 111 2.50 20.84 13.51
CA GLY A 111 2.78 22.15 14.09
C GLY A 111 1.66 23.10 13.65
N GLU A 112 0.91 23.65 14.59
CA GLU A 112 -0.07 24.71 14.35
C GLU A 112 0.54 25.77 13.41
N VAL A 113 0.00 25.93 12.20
CA VAL A 113 0.12 27.20 11.50
C VAL A 113 -0.81 28.15 12.26
N ARG A 114 -0.25 28.81 13.27
CA ARG A 114 -0.91 29.93 13.95
C ARG A 114 -0.90 31.11 12.98
N ASP A 115 -2.11 31.48 12.56
CA ASP A 115 -2.58 32.69 11.86
C ASP A 115 -1.64 33.44 10.90
#